data_AF-A0A1V6I5X2-F1
#
_entry.id   AF-A0A1V6I5X2-F1
#
_cell.length_a   1.000
_cell.length_b   1.000
_cell.length_c   1.000
_cell.angle_alpha   90.00
_cell.angle_beta   90.00
_cell.angle_gamma   90.00
#
_symmetry.space_group_name_H-M   'P 1'
#
loop_
_entity.id
_entity.type
_entity.pdbx_description
1 polymer ?
#
loop_
_entity_poly.entity_id
_entity_poly.type
_entity_poly.pdbx_seq_one_letter_code
_entity_poly.pdbx_strand_id
1 'polypeptide(L)'
;MKTKRFILLVVLTLGLFSFPRIYSQDVEKCIQAIREDYKTVKSQIASLQKDGYAGKFYCLHTIDNKYGKSYSAVGEYKEEIWFYYDYNNEQEDDYKPKLRMVVGTTKSADRSIYFETLFSESGEILFAFEQSDNMAKRLYYNKGQIIRYSENNVDQKIDEITDEIIWMSRTAEERKLRFEYFYAVE
;
A
#
# COMPACT_ATOMS: atom_id res chain seq x y z
N MET A 1 -21.85 -78.10 16.00
CA MET A 1 -20.97 -76.99 15.62
C MET A 1 -20.68 -76.14 16.85
N LYS A 2 -19.43 -76.14 17.32
CA LYS A 2 -18.99 -75.51 18.58
C LYS A 2 -18.52 -74.07 18.34
N THR A 3 -18.88 -73.23 19.30
CA THR A 3 -18.53 -71.84 19.61
C THR A 3 -17.03 -71.52 19.61
N LYS A 4 -16.66 -70.26 19.24
CA LYS A 4 -16.09 -69.24 20.14
C LYS A 4 -15.74 -67.93 19.40
N ARG A 5 -16.06 -66.81 20.06
CA ARG A 5 -15.82 -65.40 19.75
C ARG A 5 -14.33 -65.07 19.68
N PHE A 6 -13.88 -64.08 18.89
CA PHE A 6 -12.69 -63.26 19.24
C PHE A 6 -12.63 -61.92 18.45
N ILE A 7 -12.77 -60.83 19.22
CA ILE A 7 -12.07 -59.52 19.17
C ILE A 7 -12.31 -58.46 18.07
N LEU A 8 -12.79 -57.33 18.60
CA LEU A 8 -12.79 -55.92 18.20
C LEU A 8 -11.49 -55.42 17.53
N LEU A 9 -11.60 -54.64 16.45
CA LEU A 9 -10.53 -53.72 16.04
C LEU A 9 -11.14 -52.40 15.53
N VAL A 10 -11.21 -51.45 16.45
CA VAL A 10 -11.36 -50.02 16.19
C VAL A 10 -10.05 -49.55 15.54
N VAL A 11 -10.10 -49.11 14.28
CA VAL A 11 -9.00 -48.33 13.68
C VAL A 11 -9.54 -46.95 13.34
N LEU A 12 -9.38 -46.10 14.33
CA LEU A 12 -9.38 -44.64 14.28
C LEU A 12 -8.29 -44.20 13.29
N THR A 13 -8.63 -43.83 12.06
CA THR A 13 -7.71 -43.09 11.18
C THR A 13 -8.05 -41.61 11.25
N LEU A 14 -7.49 -40.95 12.27
CA LEU A 14 -7.14 -39.53 12.20
C LEU A 14 -6.17 -39.34 11.02
N GLY A 15 -6.72 -39.00 9.86
CA GLY A 15 -5.96 -38.59 8.68
C GLY A 15 -5.92 -37.07 8.55
N LEU A 16 -5.07 -36.45 9.37
CA LEU A 16 -4.37 -35.18 9.12
C LEU A 16 -5.11 -34.13 8.28
N PHE A 17 -5.74 -33.18 8.98
CA PHE A 17 -5.95 -31.82 8.48
C PHE A 17 -4.63 -31.27 7.94
N SER A 18 -4.44 -31.35 6.63
CA SER A 18 -3.29 -30.77 5.95
C SER A 18 -3.51 -29.27 5.87
N PHE A 19 -2.83 -28.55 6.77
CA PHE A 19 -2.78 -27.09 6.77
C PHE A 19 -2.38 -26.54 5.39
N PRO A 20 -3.00 -25.46 4.89
CA PRO A 20 -2.56 -24.77 3.68
C PRO A 20 -1.27 -23.98 3.97
N ARG A 21 -0.11 -24.65 3.99
CA ARG A 21 1.19 -24.00 4.30
C ARG A 21 1.92 -23.45 3.07
N ILE A 22 1.46 -23.79 1.86
CA ILE A 22 2.14 -23.43 0.61
C ILE A 22 1.85 -21.98 0.19
N TYR A 23 0.67 -21.43 0.53
CA TYR A 23 0.30 -20.05 0.18
C TYR A 23 1.08 -19.00 0.98
N SER A 24 1.42 -19.30 2.23
CA SER A 24 2.07 -18.34 3.14
C SER A 24 3.51 -17.99 2.72
N GLN A 25 4.29 -18.93 2.19
CA GLN A 25 5.70 -18.66 1.86
C GLN A 25 5.87 -17.73 0.65
N ASP A 26 4.98 -17.82 -0.34
CA ASP A 26 5.02 -16.95 -1.52
C ASP A 26 4.58 -15.52 -1.19
N VAL A 27 3.55 -15.39 -0.35
CA VAL A 27 3.08 -14.09 0.17
C VAL A 27 4.17 -13.39 0.97
N GLU A 28 4.90 -14.08 1.85
CA GLU A 28 6.00 -13.45 2.60
C GLU A 28 7.13 -12.96 1.69
N LYS A 29 7.50 -13.74 0.67
CA LYS A 29 8.52 -13.31 -0.30
C LYS A 29 8.08 -12.08 -1.07
N CYS A 30 6.82 -12.05 -1.52
CA CYS A 30 6.24 -10.88 -2.18
C CYS A 30 6.29 -9.64 -1.28
N ILE A 31 5.88 -9.77 -0.02
CA ILE A 31 5.87 -8.67 0.95
C ILE A 31 7.29 -8.21 1.28
N GLN A 32 8.25 -9.12 1.36
CA GLN A 32 9.65 -8.76 1.57
C GLN A 32 10.20 -7.96 0.38
N ALA A 33 9.90 -8.36 -0.86
CA ALA A 33 10.28 -7.60 -2.05
C ALA A 33 9.65 -6.19 -2.06
N ILE A 34 8.36 -6.07 -1.69
CA ILE A 34 7.68 -4.77 -1.58
C ILE A 34 8.37 -3.88 -0.53
N ARG A 35 8.78 -4.43 0.61
CA ARG A 35 9.51 -3.68 1.66
C ARG A 35 10.87 -3.20 1.19
N GLU A 36 11.58 -4.03 0.42
CA GLU A 36 12.88 -3.67 -0.16
C GLU A 36 12.74 -2.56 -1.19
N ASP A 37 11.73 -2.63 -2.06
CA ASP A 37 11.42 -1.56 -3.02
C ASP A 37 11.03 -0.26 -2.30
N TYR A 38 10.13 -0.35 -1.31
CA TYR A 38 9.76 0.78 -0.46
C TYR A 38 10.99 1.46 0.17
N LYS A 39 11.89 0.67 0.78
CA LYS A 39 13.11 1.20 1.40
C LYS A 39 14.02 1.87 0.36
N THR A 40 14.15 1.27 -0.82
CA THR A 40 14.97 1.79 -1.91
C THR A 40 14.43 3.13 -2.39
N VAL A 41 13.14 3.21 -2.70
CA VAL A 41 12.46 4.43 -3.14
C VAL A 41 12.54 5.52 -2.07
N LYS A 42 12.29 5.21 -0.79
CA LYS A 42 12.44 6.17 0.31
C LYS A 42 13.87 6.70 0.43
N SER A 43 14.87 5.85 0.24
CA SER A 43 16.28 6.26 0.27
C SER A 43 16.62 7.22 -0.87
N GLN A 44 16.11 6.93 -2.08
CA GLN A 44 16.29 7.79 -3.25
C GLN A 44 15.57 9.14 -3.08
N ILE A 45 14.36 9.13 -2.51
CA ILE A 45 13.62 10.37 -2.17
C ILE A 45 14.41 11.20 -1.16
N ALA A 46 14.94 10.58 -0.10
CA ALA A 46 15.69 11.28 0.94
C ALA A 46 16.99 11.92 0.42
N SER A 47 17.57 11.40 -0.67
CA SER A 47 18.79 11.95 -1.25
C SER A 47 18.54 13.08 -2.27
N LEU A 48 17.30 13.28 -2.75
CA LEU A 48 16.98 14.25 -3.82
C LEU A 48 17.50 15.66 -3.54
N GLN A 49 17.33 16.18 -2.32
CA GLN A 49 17.80 17.53 -1.99
C GLN A 49 19.32 17.66 -2.10
N LYS A 50 20.06 16.60 -1.76
CA LYS A 50 21.52 16.56 -1.84
C LYS A 50 21.98 16.34 -3.28
N ASP A 51 21.29 15.47 -4.01
CA ASP A 51 21.69 15.02 -5.35
C ASP A 51 21.28 16.02 -6.45
N GLY A 52 20.34 16.92 -6.16
CA GLY A 52 19.90 17.95 -7.09
C GLY A 52 19.40 17.35 -8.41
N TYR A 53 19.96 17.82 -9.53
CA TYR A 53 19.59 17.32 -10.87
C TYR A 53 19.98 15.86 -11.13
N ALA A 54 20.93 15.31 -10.37
CA ALA A 54 21.34 13.91 -10.48
C ALA A 54 20.46 12.96 -9.65
N GLY A 55 19.49 13.52 -8.89
CA GLY A 55 18.53 12.74 -8.13
C GLY A 55 17.63 11.90 -9.05
N LYS A 56 17.27 10.71 -8.59
CA LYS A 56 16.52 9.73 -9.39
C LYS A 56 15.10 10.20 -9.77
N PHE A 57 14.45 10.98 -8.91
CA PHE A 57 13.04 11.33 -9.05
C PHE A 57 12.82 12.83 -9.24
N TYR A 58 11.82 13.12 -10.06
CA TYR A 58 11.11 14.39 -10.06
C TYR A 58 10.11 14.40 -8.91
N CYS A 59 9.74 15.59 -8.44
CA CYS A 59 8.72 15.77 -7.41
C CYS A 59 7.73 16.86 -7.83
N LEU A 60 6.47 16.47 -8.00
CA LEU A 60 5.34 17.39 -8.11
C LEU A 60 4.72 17.55 -6.72
N HIS A 61 4.65 18.79 -6.23
CA HIS A 61 4.07 19.10 -4.92
C HIS A 61 2.80 19.94 -5.09
N THR A 62 1.68 19.45 -4.55
CA THR A 62 0.41 20.16 -4.52
C THR A 62 0.00 20.50 -3.10
N ILE A 63 -0.56 21.69 -2.91
CA ILE A 63 -1.11 22.14 -1.63
C ILE A 63 -2.56 22.57 -1.85
N ASP A 64 -3.51 21.90 -1.18
CA ASP A 64 -4.90 22.35 -1.09
C ASP A 64 -5.09 23.19 0.17
N ASN A 65 -5.89 24.24 0.04
CA ASN A 65 -6.17 25.22 1.07
C ASN A 65 -4.88 25.74 1.74
N LYS A 66 -3.93 26.18 0.91
CA LYS A 66 -2.59 26.66 1.32
C LYS A 66 -2.60 27.65 2.48
N TYR A 67 -3.65 28.47 2.57
CA TYR A 67 -3.82 29.52 3.59
C TYR A 67 -4.66 29.09 4.80
N GLY A 68 -5.05 27.82 4.91
CA GLY A 68 -5.68 27.25 6.09
C GLY A 68 -7.06 27.82 6.41
N LYS A 69 -7.89 28.11 5.39
CA LYS A 69 -9.26 28.56 5.65
C LYS A 69 -10.09 27.45 6.30
N SER A 70 -11.02 27.82 7.17
CA SER A 70 -11.94 26.85 7.74
C SER A 70 -13.11 26.55 6.79
N TYR A 71 -13.47 25.27 6.65
CA TYR A 71 -14.72 24.84 6.02
C TYR A 71 -15.80 24.63 7.08
N SER A 72 -17.05 24.94 6.75
CA SER A 72 -18.19 24.70 7.62
C SER A 72 -18.26 23.21 8.02
N ALA A 73 -18.45 22.94 9.32
CA ALA A 73 -18.50 21.59 9.92
C ALA A 73 -17.21 20.74 9.88
N VAL A 74 -16.16 21.17 9.18
CA VAL A 74 -14.86 20.47 9.10
C VAL A 74 -13.79 21.16 9.93
N GLY A 75 -13.88 22.49 10.08
CA GLY A 75 -12.85 23.30 10.73
C GLY A 75 -11.72 23.66 9.78
N GLU A 76 -10.55 23.98 10.32
CA GLU A 76 -9.34 24.23 9.52
C GLU A 76 -8.97 22.98 8.73
N TYR A 77 -8.81 23.10 7.41
CA TYR A 77 -8.41 22.00 6.54
C TYR A 77 -7.15 22.38 5.77
N LYS A 78 -6.21 21.46 5.61
CA LYS A 78 -5.09 21.63 4.68
C LYS A 78 -4.59 20.28 4.21
N GLU A 79 -4.33 20.16 2.92
CA GLU A 79 -3.72 18.96 2.35
C GLU A 79 -2.42 19.32 1.61
N GLU A 80 -1.35 18.56 1.87
CA GLU A 80 -0.11 18.61 1.09
C GLU A 80 0.15 17.22 0.52
N ILE A 81 0.41 17.13 -0.79
CA ILE A 81 0.71 15.87 -1.48
C ILE A 81 1.95 16.04 -2.36
N TRP A 82 2.91 15.15 -2.17
CA TRP A 82 4.11 15.00 -2.98
C TRP A 82 3.99 13.76 -3.85
N PHE A 83 4.11 13.94 -5.16
CA PHE A 83 4.15 12.90 -6.17
C PHE A 83 5.59 12.75 -6.65
N TYR A 84 6.22 11.62 -6.31
CA TYR A 84 7.57 11.27 -6.75
C TYR A 84 7.47 10.34 -7.95
N TYR A 85 8.07 10.75 -9.06
CA TYR A 85 7.97 10.05 -10.34
C TYR A 85 9.29 10.16 -11.11
N ASP A 86 9.48 9.27 -12.06
CA ASP A 86 10.56 9.36 -13.04
C ASP A 86 10.01 9.26 -14.47
N TYR A 87 10.88 9.48 -15.46
CA TYR A 87 10.59 9.18 -16.85
C TYR A 87 11.38 7.94 -17.25
N ASN A 88 10.84 7.15 -18.17
CA ASN A 88 11.60 6.08 -18.80
C ASN A 88 12.86 6.68 -19.46
N ASN A 89 14.00 5.99 -19.31
CA ASN A 89 15.26 6.39 -19.94
C ASN A 89 15.03 6.60 -21.44
N GLU A 90 15.11 7.85 -21.90
CA GLU A 90 15.40 8.47 -23.22
C GLU A 90 15.25 7.69 -24.56
N GLN A 91 14.71 6.48 -24.58
CA GLN A 91 14.70 5.55 -25.73
C GLN A 91 13.30 5.15 -26.19
N GLU A 92 12.24 5.54 -25.48
CA GLU A 92 10.86 5.33 -25.92
C GLU A 92 10.25 6.67 -26.32
N ASP A 93 9.57 6.71 -27.47
CA ASP A 93 8.88 7.90 -28.03
C ASP A 93 7.73 8.41 -27.14
N ASP A 94 7.45 7.75 -26.01
CA ASP A 94 6.37 8.06 -25.09
C ASP A 94 6.96 8.54 -23.76
N TYR A 95 7.19 9.85 -23.64
CA TYR A 95 7.68 10.54 -22.45
C TYR A 95 6.62 10.55 -21.33
N LYS A 96 6.02 9.40 -21.01
CA LYS A 96 5.03 9.28 -19.94
C LYS A 96 5.72 9.20 -18.58
N PRO A 97 5.35 10.07 -17.64
CA PRO A 97 5.90 10.01 -16.29
C PRO A 97 5.34 8.80 -15.56
N LYS A 98 6.22 8.10 -14.83
CA LYS A 98 5.90 6.92 -14.03
C LYS A 98 5.87 7.29 -12.56
N LEU A 99 4.67 7.28 -11.99
CA LEU A 99 4.49 7.51 -10.56
C LEU A 99 5.11 6.36 -9.77
N ARG A 100 5.99 6.68 -8.83
CA ARG A 100 6.67 5.70 -7.99
C ARG A 100 6.23 5.76 -6.54
N MET A 101 6.02 6.96 -6.02
CA MET A 101 5.56 7.13 -4.66
C MET A 101 4.72 8.39 -4.49
N VAL A 102 3.67 8.27 -3.68
CA VAL A 102 2.91 9.42 -3.19
C VAL A 102 3.07 9.50 -1.69
N VAL A 103 3.30 10.71 -1.20
CA VAL A 103 3.28 11.05 0.23
C VAL A 103 2.28 12.17 0.42
N GLY A 104 1.42 12.06 1.43
CA GLY A 104 0.41 13.07 1.70
C GLY A 104 0.19 13.31 3.19
N THR A 105 -0.13 14.55 3.53
CA THR A 105 -0.59 14.93 4.86
C THR A 105 -1.90 15.69 4.74
N THR A 106 -2.89 15.31 5.53
CA THR A 106 -4.17 16.01 5.65
C THR A 106 -4.35 16.43 7.09
N LYS A 107 -4.56 17.73 7.32
CA LYS A 107 -4.96 18.27 8.61
C LYS A 107 -6.41 18.72 8.52
N SER A 108 -7.22 18.32 9.50
CA SER A 108 -8.63 18.68 9.59
C SER A 108 -8.99 18.89 11.06
N ALA A 109 -9.29 20.13 11.45
CA ALA A 109 -9.44 20.52 12.85
C ALA A 109 -8.27 20.03 13.72
N ASP A 110 -8.54 19.15 14.69
CA ASP A 110 -7.56 18.56 15.60
C ASP A 110 -6.92 17.26 15.08
N ARG A 111 -7.34 16.78 13.91
CA ARG A 111 -6.87 15.51 13.34
C ARG A 111 -5.80 15.73 12.28
N SER A 112 -4.80 14.86 12.29
CA SER A 112 -3.79 14.78 11.24
C SER A 112 -3.68 13.36 10.72
N ILE A 113 -3.76 13.22 9.40
CA ILE A 113 -3.58 11.95 8.69
C ILE A 113 -2.33 12.08 7.83
N TYR A 114 -1.42 11.13 7.97
CA TYR A 114 -0.28 10.93 7.08
C TYR A 114 -0.55 9.69 6.24
N PHE A 115 -0.22 9.75 4.95
CA PHE A 115 -0.47 8.64 4.04
C PHE A 115 0.64 8.52 3.02
N GLU A 116 0.98 7.28 2.68
CA GLU A 116 1.94 6.93 1.65
C GLU A 116 1.39 5.85 0.73
N THR A 117 1.79 5.90 -0.54
CA THR A 117 1.55 4.80 -1.48
C THR A 117 2.78 4.58 -2.34
N LEU A 118 3.19 3.32 -2.45
CA LEU A 118 4.21 2.85 -3.38
C LEU A 118 3.53 2.23 -4.60
N PHE A 119 4.03 2.57 -5.78
CA PHE A 119 3.59 2.02 -7.05
C PHE A 119 4.71 1.23 -7.72
N SER A 120 4.33 0.19 -8.46
CA SER A 120 5.25 -0.58 -9.31
C SER A 120 5.67 0.23 -10.54
N GLU A 121 6.63 -0.30 -11.31
CA GLU A 121 7.02 0.24 -12.62
C GLU A 121 5.86 0.28 -13.63
N SER A 122 4.87 -0.61 -13.46
CA SER A 122 3.65 -0.67 -14.27
C SER A 122 2.54 0.23 -13.73
N GLY A 123 2.77 0.95 -12.63
CA GLY A 123 1.79 1.84 -12.01
C GLY A 123 0.75 1.12 -11.15
N GLU A 124 0.94 -0.15 -10.80
CA GLU A 124 0.06 -0.88 -9.86
C GLU A 124 0.41 -0.50 -8.42
N ILE A 125 -0.59 -0.41 -7.54
CA ILE A 125 -0.35 -0.21 -6.11
C ILE A 125 0.37 -1.45 -5.57
N LEU A 126 1.49 -1.24 -4.87
CA LEU A 126 2.23 -2.28 -4.16
C LEU A 126 2.02 -2.21 -2.65
N PHE A 127 1.95 -0.99 -2.12
CA PHE A 127 1.87 -0.73 -0.69
C PHE A 127 1.13 0.57 -0.42
N ALA A 128 0.26 0.56 0.59
CA ALA A 128 -0.33 1.77 1.15
C ALA A 128 -0.14 1.81 2.67
N PHE A 129 0.23 2.97 3.19
CA PHE A 129 0.39 3.23 4.62
C PHE A 129 -0.43 4.43 5.02
N GLU A 130 -1.13 4.32 6.13
CA GLU A 130 -1.83 5.43 6.77
C GLU A 130 -1.42 5.50 8.24
N GLN A 131 -1.14 6.71 8.71
CA GLN A 131 -0.98 7.01 10.13
C GLN A 131 -1.96 8.11 10.49
N SER A 132 -2.85 7.82 11.44
CA SER A 132 -3.73 8.80 12.08
C SER A 132 -3.56 8.66 13.58
N ASP A 133 -3.42 9.75 14.34
CA ASP A 133 -3.30 9.79 15.81
C ASP A 133 -2.57 8.57 16.42
N ASN A 134 -3.30 7.52 16.80
CA ASN A 134 -2.79 6.31 17.48
C ASN A 134 -2.88 5.01 16.65
N MET A 135 -3.14 5.13 15.34
CA MET A 135 -3.38 4.00 14.45
C MET A 135 -2.52 4.07 13.21
N ALA A 136 -1.73 3.01 13.00
CA ALA A 136 -0.85 2.81 11.85
C ALA A 136 -1.35 1.64 11.00
N LYS A 137 -1.95 1.92 9.85
CA LYS A 137 -2.50 0.92 8.94
C LYS A 137 -1.58 0.66 7.76
N ARG A 138 -1.46 -0.60 7.34
CA ARG A 138 -0.65 -1.00 6.17
C ARG A 138 -1.42 -1.99 5.33
N LEU A 139 -1.44 -1.75 4.02
CA LEU A 139 -1.95 -2.66 3.02
C LEU A 139 -0.83 -3.03 2.06
N TYR A 140 -0.67 -4.32 1.80
CA TYR A 140 0.24 -4.86 0.79
C TYR A 140 -0.58 -5.49 -0.32
N TYR A 141 -0.17 -5.23 -1.56
CA TYR A 141 -0.89 -5.64 -2.75
C TYR A 141 -0.01 -6.52 -3.62
N ASN A 142 -0.65 -7.44 -4.35
CA ASN A 142 -0.03 -8.20 -5.42
C ASN A 142 -1.06 -8.39 -6.52
N LYS A 143 -0.75 -7.94 -7.74
CA LYS A 143 -1.66 -8.02 -8.91
C LYS A 143 -3.06 -7.43 -8.61
N GLY A 144 -3.08 -6.27 -7.96
CA GLY A 144 -4.32 -5.57 -7.57
C GLY A 144 -5.08 -6.19 -6.39
N GLN A 145 -4.64 -7.32 -5.82
CA GLN A 145 -5.29 -7.95 -4.67
C GLN A 145 -4.54 -7.64 -3.37
N ILE A 146 -5.28 -7.41 -2.30
CA ILE A 146 -4.71 -7.22 -0.96
C ILE A 146 -4.25 -8.58 -0.45
N ILE A 147 -2.95 -8.69 -0.16
CA ILE A 147 -2.32 -9.91 0.36
C ILE A 147 -1.97 -9.82 1.85
N ARG A 148 -1.95 -8.62 2.42
CA ARG A 148 -1.80 -8.40 3.87
C ARG A 148 -2.39 -7.05 4.28
N TYR A 149 -3.10 -7.07 5.40
CA TYR A 149 -3.55 -5.91 6.14
C TYR A 149 -3.00 -5.98 7.57
N SER A 150 -2.46 -4.89 8.08
CA SER A 150 -2.00 -4.81 9.47
C SER A 150 -2.34 -3.47 10.10
N GLU A 151 -2.70 -3.50 11.38
CA GLU A 151 -2.92 -2.34 12.23
C GLU A 151 -1.88 -2.35 13.34
N ASN A 152 -1.15 -1.25 13.53
CA ASN A 152 -0.09 -1.13 14.54
C ASN A 152 0.93 -2.29 14.51
N ASN A 153 1.25 -2.76 13.30
CA ASN A 153 2.12 -3.91 13.02
C ASN A 153 1.56 -5.27 13.44
N VAL A 154 0.27 -5.37 13.73
CA VAL A 154 -0.44 -6.61 14.00
C VAL A 154 -1.27 -6.97 12.77
N ASP A 155 -0.95 -8.11 12.16
CA ASP A 155 -1.69 -8.63 11.01
C ASP A 155 -3.15 -8.88 11.39
N GLN A 156 -4.05 -8.38 10.55
CA GLN A 156 -5.48 -8.56 10.67
C GLN A 156 -5.95 -9.60 9.64
N LYS A 157 -7.07 -10.26 9.93
CA LYS A 157 -7.70 -11.12 8.94
C LYS A 157 -8.34 -10.27 7.84
N ILE A 158 -8.22 -10.75 6.60
CA ILE A 158 -8.85 -10.16 5.41
C ILE A 158 -9.99 -11.10 4.99
N ASP A 159 -10.80 -11.53 5.94
CA ASP A 159 -12.04 -12.27 5.67
C ASP A 159 -13.18 -11.33 5.30
N GLU A 160 -13.12 -10.07 5.75
CA GLU A 160 -14.08 -9.02 5.40
C GLU A 160 -13.35 -7.77 4.91
N ILE A 161 -13.78 -7.24 3.76
CA ILE A 161 -13.34 -5.92 3.29
C ILE A 161 -14.08 -4.90 4.15
N THR A 162 -13.34 -4.18 5.00
CA THR A 162 -13.92 -3.12 5.84
C THR A 162 -13.91 -1.78 5.11
N ASP A 163 -14.72 -0.84 5.59
CA ASP A 163 -14.75 0.53 5.05
C ASP A 163 -13.35 1.17 5.07
N GLU A 164 -12.54 0.91 6.10
CA GLU A 164 -11.17 1.42 6.21
C GLU A 164 -10.27 0.92 5.08
N ILE A 165 -10.35 -0.37 4.75
CA ILE A 165 -9.58 -0.97 3.66
C ILE A 165 -10.00 -0.34 2.32
N ILE A 166 -11.32 -0.15 2.12
CA ILE A 166 -11.87 0.51 0.93
C ILE A 166 -11.35 1.95 0.84
N TRP A 167 -11.40 2.72 1.92
CA TRP A 167 -10.98 4.11 1.93
C TRP A 167 -9.50 4.29 1.62
N MET A 168 -8.64 3.45 2.20
CA MET A 168 -7.21 3.49 1.90
C MET A 168 -6.93 3.15 0.43
N SER A 169 -7.58 2.11 -0.10
CA SER A 169 -7.41 1.70 -1.50
C SER A 169 -7.88 2.81 -2.46
N ARG A 170 -9.03 3.41 -2.18
CA ARG A 170 -9.58 4.52 -2.95
C ARG A 170 -8.67 5.75 -2.89
N THR A 171 -8.15 6.10 -1.72
CA THR A 171 -7.24 7.25 -1.58
C THR A 171 -5.98 7.07 -2.42
N ALA A 172 -5.42 5.86 -2.46
CA ALA A 172 -4.27 5.53 -3.30
C ALA A 172 -4.59 5.71 -4.80
N GLU A 173 -5.71 5.15 -5.26
CA GLU A 173 -6.16 5.26 -6.67
C GLU A 173 -6.51 6.70 -7.05
N GLU A 174 -7.25 7.43 -6.21
CA GLU A 174 -7.63 8.82 -6.45
C GLU A 174 -6.39 9.72 -6.59
N ARG A 175 -5.34 9.48 -5.79
CA ARG A 175 -4.07 10.20 -5.89
C ARG A 175 -3.31 9.83 -7.16
N LYS A 176 -3.29 8.56 -7.54
CA LYS A 176 -2.72 8.13 -8.83
C LYS A 176 -3.44 8.81 -10.00
N LEU A 177 -4.78 8.79 -10.02
CA LEU A 177 -5.57 9.46 -11.05
C LEU A 177 -5.29 10.96 -11.09
N ARG A 178 -5.21 11.63 -9.92
CA ARG A 178 -4.86 13.05 -9.84
C ARG A 178 -3.49 13.33 -10.46
N PHE A 179 -2.50 12.46 -10.23
CA PHE A 179 -1.20 12.55 -10.89
C PHE A 179 -1.33 12.44 -12.41
N GLU A 180 -2.02 11.42 -12.90
CA GLU A 180 -2.24 11.20 -14.34
C GLU A 180 -2.93 12.39 -15.00
N TYR A 181 -3.89 13.02 -14.33
CA TYR A 181 -4.56 14.23 -14.84
C TYR A 181 -3.61 15.42 -15.05
N PHE A 182 -2.53 15.55 -14.27
CA PHE A 182 -1.55 16.62 -14.49
C PHE A 182 -0.79 16.46 -15.81
N TYR A 183 -0.73 15.24 -16.36
CA TYR A 183 0.02 14.92 -17.59
C TYR A 183 -0.88 14.47 -18.74
N ALA A 184 -2.21 14.47 -18.56
CA ALA A 184 -3.16 14.08 -19.60
C ALA A 184 -3.43 15.19 -20.64
N VAL A 185 -2.85 16.39 -20.47
CA VAL A 185 -3.13 17.59 -21.28
C VAL A 185 -1.90 18.06 -22.07
N GLU A 186 -0.83 17.27 -22.13
CA GLU A 186 0.35 17.56 -22.96
C GLU A 186 0.28 16.85 -24.32
#